data_AF-A0AAU9C332-F1
#
_entry.id   AF-A0AAU9C332-F1
#
_cell.length_a   1.000
_cell.length_b   1.000
_cell.length_c   1.000
_cell.angle_alpha   90.00
_cell.angle_beta   90.00
_cell.angle_gamma   90.00
#
_symmetry.space_group_name_H-M   'P 1'
#
loop_
_entity.id
_entity.type
_entity.pdbx_description
1 polymer ?
#
loop_
_entity_poly.entity_id
_entity_poly.type
_entity_poly.pdbx_seq_one_letter_code
_entity_poly.pdbx_strand_id
1 'polypeptide(L)'
;MLQLPELAREPTATLTPEALQRCLQQPLEEASLPRWLETLAAWPDSRDHERALAQTLQRLETLQARWPLPQGFPLDEAEYARYHDMSRLWLEAARGYTRIYLGQPAQFRYLAQLLDCLRRSLVTAAQAHQPWPAALWPEIHRLYLDARGRAGRRDRAFSQAARHYLRLLLLGLADLPGLHAREVAMLDALSEKWAPLLAVEESQEAGWRIDTEAPVPARWQAAGDRAWRVDLQRLFDMLTAHRDLAAEQGRYEALRQPSETISCDWLEALLERWQGRMAEFAPAAAESVELVAGLASIFDCLRGEAVRRETARRRQSHWEVKGGAWQPGELVGVFEAGNYSLLQLGVITHLRQPAPERVELNWHLLAEEVTAVGLQPAHLPGGSRYQRALLVHDEEPPRLLLASQPLEAEAVVVLVAGARRYAVRLAEYRNPALGVLDCRCLPARLQK
;
A
#
# COMPACT_ATOMS: atom_id res chain seq x y z
N MET A 1 -16.63 44.94 -10.23
CA MET A 1 -15.79 44.12 -9.33
C MET A 1 -16.20 42.68 -9.57
N LEU A 2 -15.41 41.91 -10.30
CA LEU A 2 -15.74 40.50 -10.55
C LEU A 2 -15.19 39.68 -9.38
N GLN A 3 -16.02 38.84 -8.78
CA GLN A 3 -15.55 37.86 -7.79
C GLN A 3 -14.77 36.74 -8.51
N LEU A 4 -13.85 36.05 -7.82
CA LEU A 4 -13.10 34.88 -8.33
C LEU A 4 -13.97 33.89 -9.16
N PRO A 5 -15.25 33.61 -8.81
CA PRO A 5 -16.13 32.76 -9.60
C PRO A 5 -16.53 33.31 -10.98
N GLU A 6 -16.56 34.64 -11.15
CA GLU A 6 -16.97 35.31 -12.39
C GLU A 6 -15.82 35.47 -13.38
N LEU A 7 -14.60 35.77 -12.91
CA LEU A 7 -13.40 35.87 -13.76
C LEU A 7 -13.07 34.56 -14.47
N ALA A 8 -13.39 33.43 -13.85
CA ALA A 8 -13.08 32.13 -14.42
C ALA A 8 -14.16 31.63 -15.40
N ARG A 9 -15.28 32.36 -15.60
CA ARG A 9 -16.34 32.00 -16.58
C ARG A 9 -16.01 32.45 -18.00
N GLU A 10 -15.04 33.32 -18.18
CA GLU A 10 -14.60 33.79 -19.49
C GLU A 10 -13.33 33.03 -19.90
N PRO A 11 -13.41 32.08 -20.84
CA PRO A 11 -12.22 31.40 -21.34
C PRO A 11 -11.38 32.44 -22.07
N THR A 12 -10.14 32.67 -21.65
CA THR A 12 -9.12 33.47 -22.34
C THR A 12 -9.25 35.00 -22.33
N ALA A 13 -10.07 35.63 -21.47
CA ALA A 13 -9.97 37.07 -21.26
C ALA A 13 -8.58 37.41 -20.69
N THR A 14 -7.83 38.30 -21.36
CA THR A 14 -6.50 38.76 -20.96
C THR A 14 -6.51 39.26 -19.53
N LEU A 15 -6.12 38.41 -18.57
CA LEU A 15 -5.94 38.77 -17.18
C LEU A 15 -4.84 39.82 -17.11
N THR A 16 -5.20 41.06 -16.78
CA THR A 16 -4.21 42.12 -16.55
C THR A 16 -3.43 41.81 -15.26
N PRO A 17 -2.17 42.25 -15.14
CA PRO A 17 -1.39 42.10 -13.90
C PRO A 17 -2.12 42.58 -12.64
N GLU A 18 -2.97 43.60 -12.77
CA GLU A 18 -3.78 44.16 -11.68
C GLU A 18 -5.00 43.30 -11.30
N ALA A 19 -5.61 42.61 -12.27
CA ALA A 19 -6.68 41.65 -11.99
C ALA A 19 -6.11 40.44 -11.24
N LEU A 20 -4.92 40.00 -11.64
CA LEU A 20 -4.19 38.96 -10.95
C LEU A 20 -3.81 39.37 -9.53
N GLN A 21 -3.19 40.54 -9.35
CA GLN A 21 -2.78 40.97 -8.02
C GLN A 21 -3.98 41.06 -7.06
N ARG A 22 -5.17 41.39 -7.58
CA ARG A 22 -6.44 41.29 -6.84
C ARG A 22 -6.85 39.85 -6.52
N CYS A 23 -6.76 38.92 -7.48
CA CYS A 23 -7.01 37.49 -7.22
C CYS A 23 -6.03 36.91 -6.18
N LEU A 24 -4.76 37.29 -6.26
CA LEU A 24 -3.74 36.92 -5.29
C LEU A 24 -3.99 37.52 -3.91
N GLN A 25 -4.70 38.64 -3.81
CA GLN A 25 -5.09 39.23 -2.53
C GLN A 25 -6.38 38.64 -1.97
N GLN A 26 -7.18 37.95 -2.77
CA GLN A 26 -8.39 37.29 -2.29
C GLN A 26 -8.04 36.04 -1.47
N PRO A 27 -8.75 35.80 -0.35
CA PRO A 27 -8.68 34.52 0.34
C PRO A 27 -9.12 33.43 -0.64
N LEU A 28 -8.23 32.48 -0.90
CA LEU A 28 -8.55 31.35 -1.75
C LEU A 28 -9.39 30.39 -0.92
N GLU A 29 -10.70 30.35 -1.19
CA GLU A 29 -11.58 29.34 -0.63
C GLU A 29 -11.21 27.98 -1.21
N GLU A 30 -11.26 26.92 -0.40
CA GLU A 30 -10.92 25.55 -0.82
C GLU A 30 -11.66 25.13 -2.10
N ALA A 31 -12.94 25.51 -2.22
CA ALA A 31 -13.78 25.25 -3.39
C ALA A 31 -13.31 25.96 -4.68
N SER A 32 -12.49 27.02 -4.57
CA SER A 32 -12.00 27.80 -5.72
C SER A 32 -10.64 27.34 -6.24
N LEU A 33 -9.97 26.45 -5.50
CA LEU A 33 -8.58 26.06 -5.76
C LEU A 33 -8.36 25.28 -7.06
N PRO A 34 -9.21 24.32 -7.47
CA PRO A 34 -9.03 23.61 -8.74
C PRO A 34 -9.05 24.57 -9.93
N ARG A 35 -10.02 25.48 -9.93
CA ARG A 35 -10.22 26.46 -11.01
C ARG A 35 -9.11 27.50 -11.04
N TRP A 36 -8.59 27.88 -9.88
CA TRP A 36 -7.41 28.74 -9.78
C TRP A 36 -6.17 28.08 -10.38
N LEU A 37 -5.95 26.78 -10.13
CA LEU A 37 -4.85 26.03 -10.72
C LEU A 37 -4.97 25.89 -12.24
N GLU A 38 -6.18 25.63 -12.75
CA GLU A 38 -6.46 25.64 -14.20
C GLU A 38 -6.14 27.00 -14.83
N THR A 39 -6.52 28.09 -14.13
CA THR A 39 -6.26 29.47 -14.58
C THR A 39 -4.77 29.77 -14.61
N LEU A 40 -4.02 29.38 -13.57
CA LEU A 40 -2.56 29.47 -13.56
C LEU A 40 -1.94 28.66 -14.70
N ALA A 41 -2.36 27.41 -14.89
CA ALA A 41 -1.79 26.53 -15.91
C ALA A 41 -2.01 27.03 -17.36
N ALA A 42 -3.02 27.88 -17.59
CA ALA A 42 -3.32 28.47 -18.88
C ALA A 42 -2.60 29.82 -19.13
N TRP A 43 -1.90 30.36 -18.13
CA TRP A 43 -1.43 31.74 -18.16
C TRP A 43 -0.01 31.86 -18.77
N PRO A 44 0.22 32.80 -19.71
CA PRO A 44 1.54 33.10 -20.27
C PRO A 44 2.65 33.28 -19.23
N ASP A 45 3.85 32.77 -19.58
CA ASP A 45 5.05 32.86 -18.77
C ASP A 45 5.43 34.33 -18.50
N SER A 46 5.42 34.72 -17.23
CA SER A 46 5.74 36.08 -16.77
C SER A 46 6.23 36.04 -15.32
N ARG A 47 6.96 37.07 -14.87
CA ARG A 47 7.38 37.20 -13.46
C ARG A 47 6.21 37.21 -12.48
N ASP A 48 5.05 37.71 -12.91
CA ASP A 48 3.84 37.73 -12.10
C ASP A 48 3.25 36.33 -11.94
N HIS A 49 3.38 35.49 -12.97
CA HIS A 49 3.02 34.08 -12.91
C HIS A 49 3.89 33.33 -11.88
N GLU A 50 5.20 33.61 -11.84
CA GLU A 50 6.08 32.96 -10.86
C GLU A 50 5.69 33.27 -9.41
N ARG A 51 5.39 34.55 -9.15
CA ARG A 51 4.90 34.98 -7.85
C ARG A 51 3.56 34.33 -7.51
N ALA A 52 2.66 34.21 -8.47
CA ALA A 52 1.35 33.59 -8.29
C ALA A 52 1.45 32.10 -7.96
N LEU A 53 2.32 31.35 -8.64
CA LEU A 53 2.53 29.94 -8.32
C LEU A 53 3.17 29.77 -6.94
N ALA A 54 4.21 30.54 -6.62
CA ALA A 54 4.85 30.48 -5.31
C ALA A 54 3.85 30.73 -4.17
N GLN A 55 2.95 31.70 -4.33
CA GLN A 55 1.87 31.97 -3.38
C GLN A 55 0.85 30.83 -3.33
N THR A 56 0.58 30.18 -4.45
CA THR A 56 -0.35 29.04 -4.51
C THR A 56 0.22 27.81 -3.79
N LEU A 57 1.51 27.52 -3.99
CA LEU A 57 2.21 26.45 -3.28
C LEU A 57 2.23 26.73 -1.77
N GLN A 58 2.56 27.94 -1.35
CA GLN A 58 2.54 28.34 0.07
C GLN A 58 1.14 28.19 0.69
N ARG A 59 0.09 28.50 -0.08
CA ARG A 59 -1.31 28.33 0.37
C ARG A 59 -1.68 26.86 0.49
N LEU A 60 -1.31 26.04 -0.49
CA LEU A 60 -1.51 24.59 -0.45
C LEU A 60 -0.79 23.97 0.75
N GLU A 61 0.45 24.39 1.05
CA GLU A 61 1.17 23.98 2.27
C GLU A 61 0.42 24.38 3.54
N THR A 62 -0.12 25.61 3.59
CA THR A 62 -0.88 26.11 4.74
C THR A 62 -2.20 25.33 4.92
N LEU A 63 -2.89 25.00 3.82
CA LEU A 63 -4.10 24.18 3.85
C LEU A 63 -3.80 22.76 4.32
N GLN A 64 -2.73 22.15 3.80
CA GLN A 64 -2.27 20.81 4.21
C GLN A 64 -1.90 20.79 5.70
N ALA A 65 -1.21 21.82 6.21
CA ALA A 65 -0.83 21.91 7.62
C ALA A 65 -2.04 22.07 8.57
N ARG A 66 -3.16 22.62 8.08
CA ARG A 66 -4.42 22.74 8.83
C ARG A 66 -5.26 21.47 8.79
N TRP A 67 -4.88 20.51 7.97
CA TRP A 67 -5.57 19.24 7.86
C TRP A 67 -5.19 18.35 9.05
N PRO A 68 -6.12 18.04 9.98
CA PRO A 68 -5.82 17.07 11.00
C PRO A 68 -5.53 15.73 10.32
N LEU A 69 -4.46 15.02 10.73
CA LEU A 69 -4.31 13.62 10.34
C LEU A 69 -5.62 12.92 10.68
N PRO A 70 -6.20 12.15 9.75
CA PRO A 70 -7.50 11.54 9.97
C PRO A 70 -7.47 10.73 11.28
N GLN A 71 -8.41 11.01 12.16
CA GLN A 71 -8.49 10.36 13.47
C GLN A 71 -9.54 9.26 13.41
N GLY A 72 -9.12 8.08 12.99
CA GLY A 72 -9.98 6.90 12.95
C GLY A 72 -9.79 6.07 11.69
N PHE A 73 -10.08 4.78 11.82
CA PHE A 73 -10.20 3.87 10.69
C PHE A 73 -11.55 3.14 10.80
N PRO A 74 -12.31 3.01 9.70
CA PRO A 74 -12.09 3.61 8.37
C PRO A 74 -12.31 5.14 8.36
N LEU A 75 -11.76 5.83 7.35
CA LEU A 75 -12.13 7.22 7.06
C LEU A 75 -13.62 7.33 6.77
N ASP A 76 -14.25 8.43 7.18
CA ASP A 76 -15.58 8.74 6.66
C ASP A 76 -15.50 9.20 5.17
N GLU A 77 -16.62 9.12 4.46
CA GLU A 77 -16.69 9.45 3.03
C GLU A 77 -16.28 10.91 2.74
N ALA A 78 -16.52 11.83 3.69
CA ALA A 78 -16.17 13.23 3.55
C ALA A 78 -14.67 13.50 3.76
N GLU A 79 -14.03 12.81 4.69
CA GLU A 79 -12.57 12.81 4.86
C GLU A 79 -11.87 12.22 3.64
N TYR A 80 -12.41 11.14 3.09
CA TYR A 80 -11.89 10.53 1.86
C TYR A 80 -11.99 11.46 0.64
N ALA A 81 -13.19 12.01 0.38
CA ALA A 81 -13.42 12.91 -0.75
C ALA A 81 -12.47 14.11 -0.70
N ARG A 82 -12.28 14.67 0.50
CA ARG A 82 -11.38 15.79 0.71
C ARG A 82 -9.89 15.43 0.51
N TYR A 83 -9.45 14.26 0.96
CA TYR A 83 -8.09 13.76 0.70
C TYR A 83 -7.83 13.60 -0.80
N HIS A 84 -8.81 13.02 -1.52
CA HIS A 84 -8.74 12.85 -2.97
C HIS A 84 -8.65 14.20 -3.69
N ASP A 85 -9.46 15.18 -3.27
CA ASP A 85 -9.39 16.55 -3.80
C ASP A 85 -8.03 17.19 -3.56
N MET A 86 -7.46 17.07 -2.37
CA MET A 86 -6.13 17.59 -2.07
C MET A 86 -5.05 16.97 -2.96
N SER A 87 -5.07 15.65 -3.13
CA SER A 87 -4.12 14.94 -4.00
C SER A 87 -4.24 15.40 -5.45
N ARG A 88 -5.47 15.58 -5.94
CA ARG A 88 -5.75 16.13 -7.28
C ARG A 88 -5.24 17.57 -7.43
N LEU A 89 -5.44 18.41 -6.43
CA LEU A 89 -4.96 19.80 -6.42
C LEU A 89 -3.44 19.87 -6.53
N TRP A 90 -2.72 19.01 -5.79
CA TRP A 90 -1.27 18.94 -5.89
C TRP A 90 -0.78 18.43 -7.26
N LEU A 91 -1.48 17.48 -7.86
CA LEU A 91 -1.19 17.02 -9.23
C LEU A 91 -1.42 18.11 -10.27
N GLU A 92 -2.51 18.87 -10.17
CA GLU A 92 -2.76 19.99 -11.09
C GLU A 92 -1.72 21.12 -10.90
N ALA A 93 -1.33 21.40 -9.65
CA ALA A 93 -0.23 22.33 -9.37
C ALA A 93 1.10 21.82 -9.98
N ALA A 94 1.36 20.51 -9.92
CA ALA A 94 2.51 19.89 -10.56
C ALA A 94 2.51 20.04 -12.07
N ARG A 95 1.38 19.75 -12.71
CA ARG A 95 1.21 19.86 -14.17
C ARG A 95 1.43 21.29 -14.63
N GLY A 96 0.78 22.25 -13.97
CA GLY A 96 0.98 23.68 -14.21
C GLY A 96 2.45 24.05 -14.09
N TYR A 97 3.11 23.60 -13.02
CA TYR A 97 4.53 23.86 -12.79
C TYR A 97 5.43 23.38 -13.92
N THR A 98 5.27 22.13 -14.36
CA THR A 98 6.06 21.61 -15.49
C THR A 98 5.94 22.52 -16.70
N ARG A 99 4.72 22.89 -17.11
CA ARG A 99 4.54 23.66 -18.34
C ARG A 99 5.29 24.99 -18.33
N ILE A 100 5.41 25.64 -17.17
CA ILE A 100 5.90 27.01 -17.04
C ILE A 100 7.42 27.04 -16.83
N TYR A 101 7.95 26.23 -15.92
CA TYR A 101 9.33 26.38 -15.46
C TYR A 101 10.34 25.50 -16.18
N LEU A 102 9.90 24.72 -17.16
CA LEU A 102 10.73 23.86 -17.99
C LEU A 102 11.90 24.66 -18.62
N GLY A 103 13.09 24.57 -17.99
CA GLY A 103 14.34 25.18 -18.43
C GLY A 103 14.94 26.23 -17.48
N GLN A 104 14.27 26.63 -16.39
CA GLN A 104 14.76 27.69 -15.49
C GLN A 104 15.44 27.14 -14.24
N PRO A 105 16.45 27.80 -13.62
CA PRO A 105 17.07 27.33 -12.38
C PRO A 105 16.10 27.19 -11.19
N ALA A 106 15.06 28.02 -11.15
CA ALA A 106 13.99 27.94 -10.15
C ALA A 106 13.17 26.63 -10.25
N GLN A 107 13.22 25.95 -11.41
CA GLN A 107 12.49 24.71 -11.70
C GLN A 107 12.83 23.54 -10.77
N PHE A 108 13.98 23.56 -10.12
CA PHE A 108 14.38 22.45 -9.27
C PHE A 108 13.94 22.66 -7.82
N ARG A 109 13.85 23.91 -7.38
CA ARG A 109 13.38 24.23 -6.02
C ARG A 109 11.91 23.91 -5.85
N TYR A 110 11.05 24.36 -6.76
CA TYR A 110 9.64 24.03 -6.60
C TYR A 110 9.32 22.58 -6.97
N LEU A 111 10.08 21.93 -7.87
CA LEU A 111 9.98 20.47 -8.04
C LEU A 111 10.25 19.74 -6.71
N ALA A 112 11.28 20.16 -5.97
CA ALA A 112 11.57 19.58 -4.66
C ALA A 112 10.41 19.78 -3.67
N GLN A 113 9.84 20.98 -3.60
CA GLN A 113 8.67 21.26 -2.75
C GLN A 113 7.47 20.41 -3.13
N LEU A 114 7.15 20.35 -4.43
CA LEU A 114 6.06 19.54 -4.95
C LEU A 114 6.23 18.07 -4.58
N LEU A 115 7.40 17.50 -4.82
CA LEU A 115 7.68 16.09 -4.49
C LEU A 115 7.58 15.85 -2.97
N ASP A 116 7.98 16.81 -2.13
CA ASP A 116 7.79 16.70 -0.68
C ASP A 116 6.32 16.74 -0.28
N CYS A 117 5.51 17.61 -0.91
CA CYS A 117 4.07 17.66 -0.67
C CYS A 117 3.35 16.38 -1.10
N LEU A 118 3.68 15.86 -2.29
CA LEU A 118 3.17 14.58 -2.78
C LEU A 118 3.57 13.44 -1.85
N ARG A 119 4.81 13.44 -1.32
CA ARG A 119 5.27 12.47 -0.32
C ARG A 119 4.40 12.50 0.93
N ARG A 120 4.13 13.69 1.48
CA ARG A 120 3.27 13.84 2.66
C ARG A 120 1.86 13.31 2.39
N SER A 121 1.27 13.65 1.24
CA SER A 121 -0.04 13.11 0.85
C SER A 121 0.00 11.59 0.76
N LEU A 122 1.05 11.02 0.13
CA LEU A 122 1.24 9.59 -0.01
C LEU A 122 1.33 8.90 1.38
N VAL A 123 2.11 9.45 2.31
CA VAL A 123 2.16 8.96 3.69
C VAL A 123 0.79 9.01 4.36
N THR A 124 0.06 10.12 4.24
CA THR A 124 -1.26 10.27 4.84
C THR A 124 -2.29 9.29 4.27
N ALA A 125 -2.32 9.05 2.95
CA ALA A 125 -3.20 8.05 2.35
C ALA A 125 -2.89 6.64 2.84
N ALA A 126 -1.61 6.27 2.90
CA ALA A 126 -1.20 4.95 3.37
C ALA A 126 -1.58 4.72 4.83
N GLN A 127 -1.40 5.73 5.70
CA GLN A 127 -1.83 5.65 7.09
C GLN A 127 -3.34 5.43 7.23
N ALA A 128 -4.12 5.82 6.21
CA ALA A 128 -5.56 5.60 6.12
C ALA A 128 -5.94 4.38 5.26
N HIS A 129 -4.96 3.55 4.85
CA HIS A 129 -5.11 2.40 3.95
C HIS A 129 -5.86 2.69 2.65
N GLN A 130 -5.66 3.88 2.07
CA GLN A 130 -6.33 4.30 0.85
C GLN A 130 -5.48 4.01 -0.40
N PRO A 131 -6.11 3.62 -1.52
CA PRO A 131 -5.41 3.49 -2.78
C PRO A 131 -4.97 4.86 -3.32
N TRP A 132 -3.86 4.86 -4.06
CA TRP A 132 -3.34 6.05 -4.72
C TRP A 132 -4.18 6.44 -5.93
N PRO A 133 -4.26 7.74 -6.29
CA PRO A 133 -4.78 8.14 -7.60
C PRO A 133 -3.97 7.48 -8.73
N ALA A 134 -4.65 6.86 -9.70
CA ALA A 134 -3.99 6.10 -10.77
C ALA A 134 -3.01 6.97 -11.61
N ALA A 135 -3.28 8.27 -11.73
CA ALA A 135 -2.43 9.19 -12.49
C ALA A 135 -1.17 9.67 -11.73
N LEU A 136 -1.06 9.39 -10.43
CA LEU A 136 0.00 9.93 -9.57
C LEU A 136 1.40 9.53 -10.05
N TRP A 137 1.65 8.23 -10.23
CA TRP A 137 2.97 7.71 -10.60
C TRP A 137 3.43 8.12 -12.00
N PRO A 138 2.60 7.98 -13.06
CA PRO A 138 2.93 8.50 -14.40
C PRO A 138 3.42 9.94 -14.37
N GLU A 139 2.73 10.80 -13.63
CA GLU A 139 3.06 12.21 -13.54
C GLU A 139 4.36 12.46 -12.77
N ILE A 140 4.52 11.87 -11.58
CA ILE A 140 5.76 12.00 -10.80
C ILE A 140 6.97 11.55 -11.62
N HIS A 141 6.85 10.44 -12.36
CA HIS A 141 7.91 9.92 -13.21
C HIS A 141 8.28 10.87 -14.34
N ARG A 142 7.28 11.36 -15.10
CA ARG A 142 7.51 12.33 -16.19
C ARG A 142 8.18 13.60 -15.66
N LEU A 143 7.65 14.17 -14.57
CA LEU A 143 8.20 15.36 -13.92
C LEU A 143 9.69 15.20 -13.56
N TYR A 144 10.02 14.08 -12.91
CA TYR A 144 11.39 13.81 -12.48
C TYR A 144 12.33 13.58 -13.68
N LEU A 145 11.92 12.76 -14.64
CA LEU A 145 12.76 12.40 -15.79
C LEU A 145 12.99 13.60 -16.72
N ASP A 146 11.97 14.44 -16.95
CA ASP A 146 12.09 15.69 -17.70
C ASP A 146 13.06 16.65 -17.02
N ALA A 147 12.94 16.82 -15.69
CA ALA A 147 13.85 17.65 -14.92
C ALA A 147 15.29 17.10 -14.95
N ARG A 148 15.45 15.78 -14.87
CA ARG A 148 16.74 15.10 -14.92
C ARG A 148 17.45 15.30 -16.25
N GLY A 149 16.75 15.18 -17.38
CA GLY A 149 17.31 15.38 -18.72
C GLY A 149 17.85 16.80 -18.93
N ARG A 150 17.38 17.76 -18.12
CA ARG A 150 17.76 19.18 -18.20
C ARG A 150 18.77 19.59 -17.12
N ALA A 151 18.93 18.80 -16.06
CA ALA A 151 19.84 19.11 -14.97
C ALA A 151 21.30 18.94 -15.43
N GLY A 152 22.10 19.99 -15.24
CA GLY A 152 23.56 19.87 -15.32
C GLY A 152 24.10 18.97 -14.20
N ARG A 153 25.24 18.31 -14.43
CA ARG A 153 25.88 17.35 -13.48
C ARG A 153 26.14 17.88 -12.05
N ARG A 154 26.00 19.19 -11.80
CA ARG A 154 26.32 19.85 -10.51
C ARG A 154 25.18 20.70 -9.95
N ASP A 155 23.95 20.53 -10.40
CA ASP A 155 22.83 21.31 -9.87
C ASP A 155 22.40 20.83 -8.47
N ARG A 156 22.73 21.62 -7.44
CA ARG A 156 22.38 21.34 -6.04
C ARG A 156 20.87 21.31 -5.79
N ALA A 157 20.12 22.16 -6.48
CA ALA A 157 18.66 22.20 -6.33
C ALA A 157 18.04 20.95 -6.94
N PHE A 158 18.54 20.49 -8.09
CA PHE A 158 18.14 19.19 -8.64
C PHE A 158 18.46 18.04 -7.68
N SER A 159 19.59 18.08 -6.98
CA SER A 159 19.94 17.07 -5.97
C SER A 159 18.94 17.00 -4.81
N GLN A 160 18.22 18.09 -4.51
CA GLN A 160 17.15 18.08 -3.52
C GLN A 160 15.88 17.43 -4.08
N ALA A 161 15.46 17.83 -5.28
CA ALA A 161 14.33 17.22 -5.97
C ALA A 161 14.53 15.70 -6.16
N ALA A 162 15.73 15.30 -6.58
CA ALA A 162 16.09 13.89 -6.71
C ALA A 162 15.96 13.13 -5.39
N ARG A 163 16.38 13.72 -4.25
CA ARG A 163 16.20 13.09 -2.94
C ARG A 163 14.72 12.88 -2.60
N HIS A 164 13.86 13.87 -2.83
CA HIS A 164 12.42 13.70 -2.58
C HIS A 164 11.78 12.65 -3.52
N TYR A 165 12.19 12.62 -4.79
CA TYR A 165 11.73 11.58 -5.73
C TYR A 165 12.16 10.17 -5.31
N LEU A 166 13.42 10.00 -4.89
CA LEU A 166 13.93 8.70 -4.42
C LEU A 166 13.23 8.26 -3.12
N ARG A 167 12.88 9.20 -2.22
CA ARG A 167 12.03 8.91 -1.05
C ARG A 167 10.65 8.42 -1.47
N LEU A 168 10.00 9.12 -2.40
CA LEU A 168 8.71 8.71 -2.97
C LEU A 168 8.78 7.31 -3.57
N LEU A 169 9.78 7.02 -4.40
CA LEU A 169 9.98 5.69 -4.98
C LEU A 169 10.12 4.61 -3.92
N LEU A 170 10.96 4.82 -2.90
CA LEU A 170 11.18 3.85 -1.84
C LEU A 170 9.89 3.56 -1.07
N LEU A 171 9.12 4.61 -0.77
CA LEU A 171 7.80 4.52 -0.16
C LEU A 171 6.84 3.73 -1.06
N GLY A 172 6.73 4.08 -2.34
CA GLY A 172 5.86 3.39 -3.29
C GLY A 172 6.20 1.90 -3.44
N LEU A 173 7.49 1.57 -3.51
CA LEU A 173 7.97 0.19 -3.64
C LEU A 173 7.72 -0.68 -2.41
N ALA A 174 7.46 -0.08 -1.25
CA ALA A 174 7.18 -0.82 -0.01
C ALA A 174 5.74 -1.32 0.10
N ASP A 175 4.87 -0.98 -0.86
CA ASP A 175 3.43 -1.29 -0.81
C ASP A 175 2.76 -0.80 0.48
N LEU A 176 2.82 0.53 0.68
CA LEU A 176 2.38 1.14 1.93
C LEU A 176 0.93 0.86 2.35
N PRO A 177 -0.07 0.66 1.45
CA PRO A 177 -1.42 0.32 1.89
C PRO A 177 -1.47 -0.98 2.70
N GLY A 178 -0.51 -1.89 2.48
CA GLY A 178 -0.34 -3.12 3.26
C GLY A 178 0.45 -2.95 4.56
N LEU A 179 0.89 -1.75 4.93
CA LEU A 179 1.64 -1.48 6.16
C LEU A 179 0.76 -0.79 7.21
N HIS A 180 1.04 -1.02 8.49
CA HIS A 180 0.39 -0.30 9.57
C HIS A 180 0.80 1.18 9.60
N ALA A 181 -0.07 2.06 10.09
CA ALA A 181 0.20 3.51 10.14
C ALA A 181 1.52 3.88 10.85
N ARG A 182 1.91 3.13 11.89
CA ARG A 182 3.19 3.29 12.59
C ARG A 182 4.39 2.89 11.71
N GLU A 183 4.26 1.82 10.94
CA GLU A 183 5.30 1.35 10.01
C GLU A 183 5.46 2.33 8.86
N VAL A 184 4.36 2.89 8.34
CA VAL A 184 4.38 3.95 7.32
C VAL A 184 5.13 5.17 7.83
N ALA A 185 4.84 5.63 9.06
CA ALA A 185 5.53 6.77 9.66
C ALA A 185 7.03 6.50 9.87
N MET A 186 7.37 5.30 10.35
CA MET A 186 8.75 4.88 10.54
C MET A 186 9.50 4.79 9.20
N LEU A 187 8.89 4.20 8.18
CA LEU A 187 9.47 4.10 6.84
C LEU A 187 9.68 5.47 6.21
N ASP A 188 8.74 6.42 6.39
CA ASP A 188 8.93 7.79 5.92
C ASP A 188 10.14 8.46 6.57
N ALA A 189 10.31 8.32 7.89
CA ALA A 189 11.48 8.84 8.59
C ALA A 189 12.79 8.19 8.13
N LEU A 190 12.79 6.88 7.92
CA LEU A 190 13.97 6.13 7.43
C LEU A 190 14.29 6.45 5.96
N SER A 191 13.26 6.71 5.15
CA SER A 191 13.42 7.02 3.72
C SER A 191 14.34 8.21 3.50
N GLU A 192 14.40 9.16 4.44
CA GLU A 192 15.32 10.30 4.37
C GLU A 192 16.79 9.86 4.37
N LYS A 193 17.13 8.85 5.17
CA LYS A 193 18.48 8.28 5.27
C LYS A 193 18.79 7.29 4.15
N TRP A 194 17.77 6.58 3.67
CA TRP A 194 17.91 5.52 2.68
C TRP A 194 17.88 6.02 1.24
N ALA A 195 17.09 7.06 0.93
CA ALA A 195 16.97 7.61 -0.42
C ALA A 195 18.32 7.97 -1.09
N PRO A 196 19.33 8.53 -0.40
CA PRO A 196 20.64 8.78 -1.00
C PRO A 196 21.42 7.52 -1.45
N LEU A 197 21.01 6.34 -1.00
CA LEU A 197 21.61 5.06 -1.39
C LEU A 197 21.00 4.50 -2.67
N LEU A 198 19.90 5.08 -3.17
CA LEU A 198 19.28 4.70 -4.43
C LEU A 198 19.94 5.45 -5.58
N ALA A 199 19.96 4.82 -6.75
CA ALA A 199 20.22 5.49 -8.01
C ALA A 199 19.09 5.24 -8.99
N VAL A 200 18.86 6.21 -9.87
CA VAL A 200 18.02 6.03 -11.05
C VAL A 200 18.94 6.13 -12.25
N GLU A 201 18.94 5.12 -13.10
CA GLU A 201 19.86 4.98 -14.22
C GLU A 201 19.19 4.33 -15.42
N GLU A 202 19.73 4.54 -16.62
CA GLU A 202 19.28 3.80 -17.78
C GLU A 202 20.05 2.48 -17.84
N SER A 203 19.33 1.36 -17.84
CA SER A 203 19.94 0.03 -17.89
C SER A 203 19.13 -0.92 -18.77
N GLN A 204 19.80 -1.98 -19.24
CA GLN A 204 19.18 -3.12 -19.94
C GLN A 204 19.04 -4.35 -19.02
N GLU A 205 19.63 -4.32 -17.84
CA GLU A 205 19.59 -5.40 -16.87
C GLU A 205 18.19 -5.55 -16.23
N ALA A 206 17.96 -6.69 -15.56
CA ALA A 206 16.75 -6.87 -14.77
C ALA A 206 16.69 -5.87 -13.60
N GLY A 207 15.48 -5.53 -13.17
CA GLY A 207 15.25 -4.69 -11.99
C GLY A 207 13.95 -3.91 -12.00
N TRP A 208 13.81 -2.99 -11.03
CA TRP A 208 12.66 -2.09 -10.91
C TRP A 208 12.68 -1.01 -11.97
N ARG A 209 11.77 -1.09 -12.92
CA ARG A 209 11.69 -0.20 -14.07
C ARG A 209 10.64 0.86 -13.87
N ILE A 210 11.03 2.09 -14.16
CA ILE A 210 10.16 3.27 -14.12
C ILE A 210 9.47 3.37 -15.48
N ASP A 211 8.15 3.26 -15.47
CA ASP A 211 7.29 3.40 -16.64
C ASP A 211 6.44 4.66 -16.48
N THR A 212 6.62 5.63 -17.38
CA THR A 212 5.91 6.92 -17.34
C THR A 212 4.44 6.82 -17.71
N GLU A 213 3.97 5.65 -18.17
CA GLU A 213 2.59 5.40 -18.54
C GLU A 213 1.86 4.51 -17.51
N ALA A 214 2.60 3.80 -16.65
CA ALA A 214 2.01 2.85 -15.72
C ALA A 214 1.60 3.51 -14.39
N PRO A 215 0.43 3.17 -13.82
CA PRO A 215 -0.08 3.72 -12.57
C PRO A 215 0.59 3.12 -11.32
N VAL A 216 1.90 2.85 -11.36
CA VAL A 216 2.65 2.17 -10.29
C VAL A 216 4.05 2.80 -10.14
N PRO A 217 4.67 2.71 -8.94
CA PRO A 217 5.96 3.38 -8.67
C PRO A 217 7.13 2.86 -9.51
N ALA A 218 7.18 1.56 -9.72
CA ALA A 218 8.05 0.88 -10.66
C ALA A 218 7.57 -0.57 -10.76
N ARG A 219 7.97 -1.29 -11.80
CA ARG A 219 7.70 -2.72 -11.96
C ARG A 219 9.00 -3.49 -12.08
N TRP A 220 9.10 -4.60 -11.36
CA TRP A 220 10.17 -5.54 -11.66
C TRP A 220 10.00 -6.06 -13.09
N GLN A 221 11.05 -5.97 -13.89
CA GLN A 221 11.08 -6.54 -15.23
C GLN A 221 12.39 -7.30 -15.43
N ALA A 222 12.33 -8.37 -16.22
CA ALA A 222 13.51 -9.07 -16.68
C ALA A 222 14.40 -8.15 -17.54
N ALA A 223 15.62 -8.60 -17.83
CA ALA A 223 16.51 -7.91 -18.75
C ALA A 223 15.83 -7.72 -20.11
N GLY A 224 16.03 -6.56 -20.73
CA GLY A 224 15.29 -6.15 -21.92
C GLY A 224 15.78 -4.82 -22.47
N ASP A 225 14.89 -4.10 -23.16
CA ASP A 225 15.19 -2.81 -23.78
C ASP A 225 15.75 -1.80 -22.78
N ARG A 226 16.48 -0.80 -23.27
CA ARG A 226 17.04 0.24 -22.39
C ARG A 226 15.91 1.09 -21.81
N ALA A 227 15.77 1.09 -20.49
CA ALA A 227 14.80 1.94 -19.79
C ALA A 227 15.35 2.41 -18.45
N TRP A 228 14.65 3.36 -17.83
CA TRP A 228 15.00 3.86 -16.50
C TRP A 228 14.74 2.78 -15.44
N ARG A 229 15.77 2.49 -14.65
CA ARG A 229 15.78 1.51 -13.56
C ARG A 229 16.11 2.21 -12.24
N VAL A 230 15.50 1.74 -11.16
CA VAL A 230 15.91 2.04 -9.78
C VAL A 230 16.93 1.00 -9.33
N ASP A 231 18.16 1.44 -9.10
CA ASP A 231 19.21 0.64 -8.47
C ASP A 231 19.11 0.79 -6.93
N LEU A 232 18.90 -0.35 -6.28
CA LEU A 232 18.75 -0.50 -4.83
C LEU A 232 19.95 -1.23 -4.20
N GLN A 233 20.97 -1.61 -4.97
CA GLN A 233 22.03 -2.52 -4.52
C GLN A 233 22.75 -1.96 -3.28
N ARG A 234 23.13 -0.68 -3.29
CA ARG A 234 23.81 -0.05 -2.14
C ARG A 234 22.93 -0.01 -0.89
N LEU A 235 21.62 0.15 -1.06
CA LEU A 235 20.68 0.10 0.05
C LEU A 235 20.65 -1.33 0.62
N PHE A 236 20.56 -2.35 -0.24
CA PHE A 236 20.59 -3.75 0.19
C PHE A 236 21.87 -4.11 0.92
N ASP A 237 23.03 -3.79 0.35
CA ASP A 237 24.32 -4.08 0.98
C ASP A 237 24.39 -3.48 2.40
N MET A 238 23.92 -2.24 2.56
CA MET A 238 23.90 -1.55 3.85
C MET A 238 22.91 -2.20 4.83
N LEU A 239 21.68 -2.49 4.40
CA LEU A 239 20.65 -3.09 5.26
C LEU A 239 20.99 -4.53 5.65
N THR A 240 21.55 -5.32 4.74
CA THR A 240 22.05 -6.67 5.00
C THR A 240 23.20 -6.62 6.00
N ALA A 241 24.21 -5.76 5.79
CA ALA A 241 25.30 -5.60 6.74
C ALA A 241 24.81 -5.14 8.12
N HIS A 242 23.82 -4.24 8.17
CA HIS A 242 23.24 -3.79 9.44
C HIS A 242 22.50 -4.91 10.18
N ARG A 243 21.72 -5.71 9.45
CA ARG A 243 21.04 -6.90 9.99
C ARG A 243 22.03 -7.90 10.54
N ASP A 244 23.07 -8.24 9.77
CA ASP A 244 24.06 -9.24 10.15
C ASP A 244 24.83 -8.77 11.40
N LEU A 245 25.24 -7.50 11.46
CA LEU A 245 25.89 -6.91 12.64
C LEU A 245 24.99 -6.95 13.88
N ALA A 246 23.71 -6.63 13.74
CA ALA A 246 22.80 -6.62 14.87
C ALA A 246 22.44 -8.04 15.34
N ALA A 247 22.47 -9.04 14.44
CA ALA A 247 22.40 -10.46 14.79
C ALA A 247 23.65 -10.92 15.58
N GLU A 248 24.86 -10.54 15.15
CA GLU A 248 26.12 -10.82 15.86
C GLU A 248 26.17 -10.20 17.26
N GLN A 249 25.64 -8.99 17.41
CA GLN A 249 25.65 -8.27 18.69
C GLN A 249 24.57 -8.76 19.68
N GLY A 250 23.71 -9.71 19.28
CA GLY A 250 22.61 -10.20 20.13
C GLY A 250 21.62 -9.11 20.53
N ARG A 251 21.54 -8.01 19.75
CA ARG A 251 20.74 -6.81 20.07
C ARG A 251 19.30 -6.88 19.57
N TYR A 252 18.84 -8.04 19.10
CA TYR A 252 17.52 -8.18 18.51
C TYR A 252 16.39 -8.60 19.45
N GLU A 253 16.65 -8.75 20.75
CA GLU A 253 15.58 -9.07 21.71
C GLU A 253 15.18 -7.87 22.59
N ALA A 254 13.89 -7.54 22.50
CA ALA A 254 13.10 -6.78 23.47
C ALA A 254 13.51 -5.30 23.66
N LEU A 255 13.22 -4.46 22.68
CA LEU A 255 13.09 -3.02 22.93
C LEU A 255 11.81 -2.77 23.73
N ARG A 256 11.98 -2.79 25.06
CA ARG A 256 11.05 -2.27 26.07
C ARG A 256 10.77 -0.76 25.91
N GLN A 257 11.22 -0.11 24.83
CA GLN A 257 10.91 1.27 24.51
C GLN A 257 10.25 1.38 23.13
N PRO A 258 9.00 1.86 23.06
CA PRO A 258 8.14 1.70 21.89
C PRO A 258 8.27 2.80 20.81
N SER A 259 9.45 3.31 20.45
CA SER A 259 9.46 4.47 19.52
C SER A 259 10.22 4.38 18.19
N GLU A 260 11.33 3.67 18.00
CA GLU A 260 12.18 3.99 16.81
C GLU A 260 12.92 2.85 16.09
N THR A 261 12.58 1.57 16.32
CA THR A 261 13.33 0.45 15.73
C THR A 261 12.51 -0.48 14.85
N ILE A 262 13.12 -0.82 13.72
CA ILE A 262 12.68 -1.77 12.70
C ILE A 262 12.85 -3.19 13.25
N SER A 263 11.82 -4.04 13.20
CA SER A 263 11.99 -5.47 13.47
C SER A 263 12.76 -6.15 12.32
N CYS A 264 13.50 -7.24 12.60
CA CYS A 264 14.15 -8.02 11.53
C CYS A 264 13.14 -8.47 10.48
N ASP A 265 11.97 -8.90 10.92
CA ASP A 265 10.95 -9.48 10.03
C ASP A 265 10.39 -8.42 9.09
N TRP A 266 10.11 -7.22 9.62
CA TRP A 266 9.68 -6.10 8.78
C TRP A 266 10.79 -5.68 7.81
N LEU A 267 12.05 -5.69 8.25
CA LEU A 267 13.19 -5.41 7.37
C LEU A 267 13.34 -6.47 6.26
N GLU A 268 13.20 -7.75 6.59
CA GLU A 268 13.28 -8.85 5.65
C GLU A 268 12.15 -8.79 4.64
N ALA A 269 10.90 -8.54 5.08
CA ALA A 269 9.77 -8.33 4.19
C ALA A 269 10.00 -7.15 3.22
N LEU A 270 10.53 -6.03 3.70
CA LEU A 270 10.90 -4.89 2.85
C LEU A 270 11.99 -5.28 1.84
N LEU A 271 13.02 -5.99 2.27
CA LEU A 271 14.12 -6.44 1.40
C LEU A 271 13.62 -7.42 0.34
N GLU A 272 12.77 -8.38 0.69
CA GLU A 272 12.19 -9.35 -0.24
C GLU A 272 11.28 -8.68 -1.28
N ARG A 273 10.46 -7.72 -0.84
CA ARG A 273 9.66 -6.87 -1.73
C ARG A 273 10.57 -6.11 -2.68
N TRP A 274 11.54 -5.37 -2.17
CA TRP A 274 12.44 -4.56 -2.99
C TRP A 274 13.42 -5.37 -3.85
N GLN A 275 13.73 -6.62 -3.53
CA GLN A 275 14.54 -7.48 -4.41
C GLN A 275 13.73 -8.01 -5.60
N GLY A 276 12.43 -7.73 -5.68
CA GLY A 276 11.56 -8.32 -6.69
C GLY A 276 11.31 -9.81 -6.48
N ARG A 277 11.81 -10.39 -5.37
CA ARG A 277 11.55 -11.80 -5.03
C ARG A 277 10.07 -12.04 -4.79
N MET A 278 9.37 -11.08 -4.17
CA MET A 278 7.91 -11.10 -4.08
C MET A 278 7.20 -10.95 -5.44
N ALA A 279 7.83 -10.32 -6.44
CA ALA A 279 7.29 -10.26 -7.79
C ALA A 279 7.52 -11.58 -8.57
N GLU A 280 8.54 -12.36 -8.20
CA GLU A 280 8.70 -13.77 -8.61
C GLU A 280 7.72 -14.72 -7.90
N PHE A 281 7.19 -14.30 -6.74
CA PHE A 281 6.00 -14.88 -6.09
C PHE A 281 4.68 -14.34 -6.64
N ALA A 282 4.65 -13.68 -7.80
CA ALA A 282 3.49 -13.85 -8.67
C ALA A 282 3.45 -15.35 -8.96
N PRO A 283 2.50 -16.13 -8.36
CA PRO A 283 2.53 -17.58 -8.46
C PRO A 283 2.63 -17.91 -9.94
N ALA A 284 3.64 -18.70 -10.28
CA ALA A 284 3.99 -19.06 -11.64
C ALA A 284 2.72 -19.18 -12.47
N ALA A 285 2.65 -18.42 -13.56
CA ALA A 285 1.49 -18.38 -14.41
C ALA A 285 1.02 -19.81 -14.71
N ALA A 286 -0.17 -20.15 -14.20
CA ALA A 286 -0.93 -21.39 -14.42
C ALA A 286 -0.64 -22.61 -13.53
N GLU A 287 -0.89 -22.51 -12.23
CA GLU A 287 -1.36 -23.67 -11.47
C GLU A 287 -2.83 -23.46 -11.07
N SER A 288 -3.68 -24.36 -11.55
CA SER A 288 -5.07 -24.44 -11.11
C SER A 288 -5.12 -24.65 -9.60
N VAL A 289 -5.96 -23.90 -8.90
CA VAL A 289 -6.24 -24.11 -7.48
C VAL A 289 -7.61 -24.76 -7.32
N GLU A 290 -7.88 -25.34 -6.16
CA GLU A 290 -9.20 -25.84 -5.79
C GLU A 290 -9.83 -24.87 -4.79
N LEU A 291 -11.06 -24.44 -5.05
CA LEU A 291 -11.82 -23.59 -4.15
C LEU A 291 -12.85 -24.40 -3.37
N VAL A 292 -12.95 -24.09 -2.08
CA VAL A 292 -13.96 -24.65 -1.20
C VAL A 292 -14.72 -23.52 -0.54
N ALA A 293 -16.04 -23.51 -0.73
CA ALA A 293 -16.94 -22.51 -0.21
C ALA A 293 -17.48 -22.91 1.17
N GLY A 294 -17.50 -21.97 2.10
CA GLY A 294 -18.04 -22.14 3.45
C GLY A 294 -17.05 -22.73 4.46
N LEU A 295 -17.08 -22.19 5.68
CA LEU A 295 -16.17 -22.57 6.76
C LEU A 295 -16.23 -24.07 7.09
N ALA A 296 -17.43 -24.64 7.17
CA ALA A 296 -17.61 -26.07 7.45
C ALA A 296 -16.93 -26.94 6.38
N SER A 297 -17.17 -26.65 5.10
CA SER A 297 -16.57 -27.40 3.99
C SER A 297 -15.06 -27.22 3.90
N ILE A 298 -14.51 -26.05 4.26
CA ILE A 298 -13.06 -25.86 4.36
C ILE A 298 -12.47 -26.82 5.41
N PHE A 299 -13.12 -26.96 6.57
CA PHE A 299 -12.69 -27.92 7.59
C PHE A 299 -12.86 -29.38 7.17
N ASP A 300 -13.92 -29.72 6.46
CA ASP A 300 -14.15 -31.05 5.92
C ASP A 300 -13.09 -31.37 4.84
N CYS A 301 -12.72 -30.41 4.00
CA CYS A 301 -11.59 -30.55 3.06
C CYS A 301 -10.28 -30.88 3.79
N LEU A 302 -9.97 -30.14 4.86
CA LEU A 302 -8.81 -30.38 5.72
C LEU A 302 -8.88 -31.71 6.50
N ARG A 303 -10.04 -32.38 6.52
CA ARG A 303 -10.17 -33.77 7.03
C ARG A 303 -9.85 -34.82 5.97
N GLY A 304 -9.68 -34.41 4.72
CA GLY A 304 -9.71 -35.33 3.59
C GLY A 304 -11.12 -35.88 3.32
N GLU A 305 -12.17 -35.24 3.86
CA GLU A 305 -13.55 -35.60 3.55
C GLU A 305 -13.89 -35.12 2.13
N ALA A 306 -14.80 -35.84 1.48
CA ALA A 306 -15.25 -35.50 0.15
C ALA A 306 -16.14 -34.25 0.19
N VAL A 307 -15.54 -33.10 -0.07
CA VAL A 307 -16.26 -31.83 -0.30
C VAL A 307 -16.29 -31.47 -1.77
N ARG A 308 -17.30 -30.69 -2.15
CA ARG A 308 -17.36 -30.07 -3.46
C ARG A 308 -16.21 -29.07 -3.57
N ARG A 309 -15.31 -29.34 -4.50
CA ARG A 309 -14.16 -28.49 -4.85
C ARG A 309 -14.37 -28.04 -6.27
N GLU A 310 -14.20 -26.75 -6.51
CA GLU A 310 -14.23 -26.23 -7.87
C GLU A 310 -12.84 -25.81 -8.28
N THR A 311 -12.40 -26.30 -9.43
CA THR A 311 -11.12 -25.87 -9.99
C THR A 311 -11.24 -24.43 -10.46
N ALA A 312 -10.38 -23.57 -9.91
CA ALA A 312 -10.28 -22.18 -10.28
C ALA A 312 -8.98 -21.88 -11.00
N ARG A 313 -9.06 -20.98 -11.98
CA ARG A 313 -7.90 -20.49 -12.72
C ARG A 313 -7.81 -18.98 -12.59
N ARG A 314 -6.65 -18.48 -12.18
CA ARG A 314 -6.41 -17.05 -12.08
C ARG A 314 -6.33 -16.43 -13.48
N ARG A 315 -7.07 -15.35 -13.69
CA ARG A 315 -7.12 -14.56 -14.94
C ARG A 315 -6.88 -13.09 -14.58
N GLN A 316 -5.66 -12.60 -14.75
CA GLN A 316 -5.28 -11.22 -14.45
C GLN A 316 -5.68 -10.81 -13.02
N SER A 317 -6.85 -10.19 -12.85
CA SER A 317 -7.41 -9.67 -11.61
C SER A 317 -8.54 -10.51 -10.98
N HIS A 318 -9.05 -11.55 -11.65
CA HIS A 318 -10.17 -12.36 -11.16
C HIS A 318 -9.86 -13.86 -11.26
N TRP A 319 -10.72 -14.67 -10.65
CA TRP A 319 -10.67 -16.13 -10.71
C TRP A 319 -11.82 -16.67 -11.54
N GLU A 320 -11.51 -17.55 -12.48
CA GLU A 320 -12.50 -18.23 -13.30
C GLU A 320 -12.76 -19.62 -12.74
N VAL A 321 -14.03 -19.90 -12.43
CA VAL A 321 -14.50 -21.16 -11.84
C VAL A 321 -15.57 -21.78 -12.73
N LYS A 322 -15.55 -23.12 -12.85
CA LYS A 322 -16.57 -23.85 -13.60
C LYS A 322 -17.76 -24.19 -12.71
N GLY A 323 -18.91 -23.56 -12.97
CA GLY A 323 -20.13 -23.80 -12.21
C GLY A 323 -20.04 -23.45 -10.72
N GLY A 324 -21.04 -23.91 -9.94
CA GLY A 324 -21.16 -23.66 -8.50
C GLY A 324 -22.22 -22.63 -8.16
N ALA A 325 -22.85 -22.81 -6.99
CA ALA A 325 -23.78 -21.85 -6.41
C ALA A 325 -23.00 -20.91 -5.48
N TRP A 326 -22.12 -20.08 -6.06
CA TRP A 326 -21.31 -19.11 -5.34
C TRP A 326 -22.13 -17.87 -4.97
N GLN A 327 -21.85 -17.29 -3.80
CA GLN A 327 -22.52 -16.06 -3.37
C GLN A 327 -21.50 -14.99 -2.89
N PRO A 328 -21.74 -13.69 -3.12
CA PRO A 328 -20.93 -12.66 -2.49
C PRO A 328 -21.11 -12.74 -0.97
N GLY A 329 -20.02 -12.51 -0.22
CA GLY A 329 -19.96 -12.70 1.22
C GLY A 329 -19.61 -14.12 1.66
N GLU A 330 -19.51 -15.08 0.74
CA GLU A 330 -19.13 -16.45 1.06
C GLU A 330 -17.63 -16.56 1.35
N LEU A 331 -17.28 -17.23 2.46
CA LEU A 331 -15.91 -17.55 2.81
C LEU A 331 -15.38 -18.64 1.87
N VAL A 332 -14.17 -18.47 1.36
CA VAL A 332 -13.53 -19.39 0.43
C VAL A 332 -12.14 -19.77 0.94
N GLY A 333 -11.88 -21.07 1.01
CA GLY A 333 -10.54 -21.61 1.16
C GLY A 333 -9.93 -21.91 -0.21
N VAL A 334 -8.72 -21.43 -0.44
CA VAL A 334 -7.93 -21.70 -1.64
C VAL A 334 -6.98 -22.85 -1.32
N PHE A 335 -7.14 -23.97 -2.00
CA PHE A 335 -6.33 -25.16 -1.82
C PHE A 335 -5.43 -25.38 -3.02
N GLU A 336 -4.22 -25.87 -2.75
CA GLU A 336 -3.34 -26.39 -3.79
C GLU A 336 -3.94 -27.65 -4.40
N ALA A 337 -3.93 -27.73 -5.74
CA ALA A 337 -4.58 -28.82 -6.44
C ALA A 337 -3.87 -30.15 -6.16
N GLY A 338 -4.63 -31.11 -5.60
CA GLY A 338 -4.17 -32.49 -5.43
C GLY A 338 -3.49 -32.82 -4.11
N ASN A 339 -3.25 -31.86 -3.21
CA ASN A 339 -2.57 -32.14 -1.93
C ASN A 339 -3.29 -31.65 -0.66
N TYR A 340 -4.53 -31.11 -0.78
CA TYR A 340 -5.35 -30.64 0.35
C TYR A 340 -4.70 -29.56 1.23
N SER A 341 -3.62 -28.93 0.76
CA SER A 341 -2.96 -27.83 1.47
C SER A 341 -3.77 -26.55 1.30
N LEU A 342 -4.27 -25.99 2.41
CA LEU A 342 -4.91 -24.67 2.40
C LEU A 342 -3.83 -23.61 2.24
N LEU A 343 -3.87 -22.89 1.12
CA LEU A 343 -2.95 -21.81 0.80
C LEU A 343 -3.44 -20.48 1.38
N GLN A 344 -4.73 -20.17 1.19
CA GLN A 344 -5.29 -18.84 1.48
C GLN A 344 -6.74 -18.93 1.96
N LEU A 345 -7.18 -17.90 2.69
CA LEU A 345 -8.59 -17.65 2.98
C LEU A 345 -9.03 -16.31 2.41
N GLY A 346 -10.20 -16.28 1.79
CA GLY A 346 -10.79 -15.04 1.27
C GLY A 346 -12.30 -15.03 1.39
N VAL A 347 -12.91 -13.89 1.08
CA VAL A 347 -14.37 -13.73 0.98
C VAL A 347 -14.70 -13.24 -0.41
N ILE A 348 -15.67 -13.88 -1.07
CA ILE A 348 -16.13 -13.45 -2.40
C ILE A 348 -16.72 -12.04 -2.28
N THR A 349 -16.13 -11.06 -2.93
CA THR A 349 -16.63 -9.68 -2.94
C THR A 349 -17.56 -9.42 -4.10
N HIS A 350 -17.28 -10.06 -5.23
CA HIS A 350 -18.03 -9.85 -6.45
C HIS A 350 -18.01 -11.13 -7.29
N LEU A 351 -19.16 -11.44 -7.92
CA LEU A 351 -19.25 -12.50 -8.91
C LEU A 351 -19.87 -11.97 -10.20
N ARG A 352 -19.37 -12.47 -11.32
CA ARG A 352 -19.92 -12.23 -12.65
C ARG A 352 -20.10 -13.57 -13.33
N GLN A 353 -21.27 -13.84 -13.91
CA GLN A 353 -21.52 -15.08 -14.65
C GLN A 353 -21.56 -14.77 -16.15
N PRO A 354 -20.41 -14.71 -16.85
CA PRO A 354 -20.39 -14.42 -18.29
C PRO A 354 -21.00 -15.54 -19.15
N ALA A 355 -21.06 -16.78 -18.64
CA ALA A 355 -21.67 -17.92 -19.31
C ALA A 355 -22.30 -18.89 -18.28
N PRO A 356 -23.25 -19.75 -18.67
CA PRO A 356 -23.94 -20.66 -17.74
C PRO A 356 -22.99 -21.54 -16.91
N GLU A 357 -21.89 -21.98 -17.52
CA GLU A 357 -20.90 -22.87 -16.89
C GLU A 357 -19.70 -22.14 -16.30
N ARG A 358 -19.65 -20.80 -16.38
CA ARG A 358 -18.47 -20.01 -16.01
C ARG A 358 -18.85 -18.89 -15.07
N VAL A 359 -18.21 -18.88 -13.90
CA VAL A 359 -18.31 -17.81 -12.92
C VAL A 359 -16.94 -17.16 -12.76
N GLU A 360 -16.90 -15.84 -12.88
CA GLU A 360 -15.75 -15.01 -12.57
C GLU A 360 -15.94 -14.47 -11.16
N LEU A 361 -15.02 -14.82 -10.27
CA LEU A 361 -15.00 -14.43 -8.87
C LEU A 361 -13.90 -13.40 -8.63
N ASN A 362 -14.24 -12.34 -7.92
CA ASN A 362 -13.28 -11.56 -7.17
C ASN A 362 -13.49 -11.89 -5.70
N TRP A 363 -12.41 -12.07 -4.97
CA TRP A 363 -12.44 -12.18 -3.52
C TRP A 363 -11.50 -11.18 -2.89
N HIS A 364 -11.85 -10.78 -1.68
CA HIS A 364 -10.94 -10.09 -0.79
C HIS A 364 -10.20 -11.16 0.00
N LEU A 365 -8.88 -11.10 -0.05
CA LEU A 365 -8.04 -11.98 0.74
C LEU A 365 -8.19 -11.59 2.21
N LEU A 366 -8.61 -12.54 3.05
CA LEU A 366 -8.65 -12.34 4.49
C LEU A 366 -7.27 -12.54 5.07
N ALA A 367 -6.57 -13.60 4.65
CA ALA A 367 -5.22 -13.88 5.10
C ALA A 367 -4.40 -14.63 4.06
N GLU A 368 -3.15 -14.20 3.95
CA GLU A 368 -2.09 -14.82 3.14
C GLU A 368 -1.54 -16.08 3.82
N GLU A 369 -1.51 -16.08 5.15
CA GLU A 369 -0.96 -17.16 5.96
C GLU A 369 -2.02 -17.71 6.92
N VAL A 370 -2.43 -18.94 6.66
CA VAL A 370 -3.46 -19.64 7.41
C VAL A 370 -2.95 -21.01 7.81
N THR A 371 -2.84 -21.24 9.12
CA THR A 371 -2.39 -22.52 9.66
C THR A 371 -3.58 -23.31 10.21
N ALA A 372 -3.79 -24.53 9.73
CA ALA A 372 -4.75 -25.44 10.34
C ALA A 372 -4.22 -25.91 11.71
N VAL A 373 -5.01 -25.70 12.77
CA VAL A 373 -4.64 -26.07 14.15
C VAL A 373 -5.75 -26.87 14.83
N GLY A 374 -5.37 -27.67 15.81
CA GLY A 374 -6.27 -28.29 16.77
C GLY A 374 -6.32 -27.49 18.07
N LEU A 375 -7.47 -27.43 18.72
CA LEU A 375 -7.67 -26.82 20.03
C LEU A 375 -8.20 -27.88 20.99
N GLN A 376 -7.60 -27.95 22.17
CA GLN A 376 -8.03 -28.84 23.25
C GLN A 376 -8.22 -28.00 24.52
N PRO A 377 -9.36 -28.07 25.23
CA PRO A 377 -9.48 -27.39 26.52
C PRO A 377 -8.40 -27.87 27.50
N ALA A 378 -7.67 -26.96 28.14
CA ALA A 378 -6.53 -27.32 28.98
C ALA A 378 -6.92 -28.14 30.23
N HIS A 379 -8.18 -28.02 30.65
CA HIS A 379 -8.74 -28.77 31.79
C HIS A 379 -9.14 -30.21 31.45
N LEU A 380 -9.03 -30.64 30.18
CA LEU A 380 -9.30 -32.02 29.73
C LEU A 380 -8.03 -32.68 29.14
N PRO A 381 -6.94 -32.81 29.90
CA PRO A 381 -5.74 -33.50 29.43
C PRO A 381 -6.03 -34.99 29.25
N GLY A 382 -6.05 -35.46 28.00
CA GLY A 382 -6.28 -36.87 27.65
C GLY A 382 -7.58 -37.18 26.90
N GLY A 383 -8.47 -36.18 26.72
CA GLY A 383 -9.60 -36.31 25.79
C GLY A 383 -9.10 -36.35 24.35
N SER A 384 -9.59 -37.30 23.54
CA SER A 384 -9.27 -37.42 22.11
C SER A 384 -9.96 -36.37 21.21
N ARG A 385 -10.76 -35.48 21.80
CA ARG A 385 -11.57 -34.50 21.07
C ARG A 385 -10.83 -33.18 20.95
N TYR A 386 -10.17 -33.00 19.82
CA TYR A 386 -9.69 -31.70 19.36
C TYR A 386 -10.80 -31.00 18.59
N GLN A 387 -11.03 -29.72 18.89
CA GLN A 387 -11.75 -28.84 18.01
C GLN A 387 -10.79 -28.32 16.94
N ARG A 388 -11.18 -28.34 15.67
CA ARG A 388 -10.34 -27.76 14.61
C ARG A 388 -10.57 -26.25 14.53
N ALA A 389 -9.49 -25.53 14.27
CA ALA A 389 -9.49 -24.10 14.07
C ALA A 389 -8.53 -23.73 12.94
N LEU A 390 -8.69 -22.52 12.40
CA LEU A 390 -7.71 -21.91 11.51
C LEU A 390 -7.05 -20.77 12.27
N LEU A 391 -5.74 -20.82 12.40
CA LEU A 391 -4.94 -19.73 12.94
C LEU A 391 -4.61 -18.78 11.78
N VAL A 392 -4.99 -17.53 11.93
CA VAL A 392 -4.90 -16.48 10.94
C VAL A 392 -3.86 -15.46 11.43
N HIS A 393 -2.81 -15.25 10.63
CA HIS A 393 -1.61 -14.49 11.01
C HIS A 393 -1.62 -13.05 10.49
N ASP A 394 -2.80 -12.51 10.22
CA ASP A 394 -2.97 -11.18 9.61
C ASP A 394 -2.97 -10.02 10.61
N GLU A 395 -3.02 -10.31 11.91
CA GLU A 395 -3.02 -9.32 12.99
C GLU A 395 -2.20 -9.84 14.19
N GLU A 396 -1.70 -8.91 15.02
CA GLU A 396 -1.13 -9.23 16.34
C GLU A 396 -2.10 -8.77 17.46
N PRO A 397 -2.65 -9.68 18.28
CA PRO A 397 -2.44 -11.13 18.28
C PRO A 397 -3.16 -11.86 17.13
N PRO A 398 -2.65 -13.02 16.68
CA PRO A 398 -3.28 -13.79 15.61
C PRO A 398 -4.65 -14.31 16.04
N ARG A 399 -5.49 -14.54 15.04
CA ARG A 399 -6.92 -14.84 15.22
C ARG A 399 -7.20 -16.31 14.99
N LEU A 400 -8.10 -16.89 15.77
CA LEU A 400 -8.62 -18.23 15.56
C LEU A 400 -10.01 -18.16 14.94
N LEU A 401 -10.19 -18.83 13.81
CA LEU A 401 -11.50 -19.09 13.21
C LEU A 401 -11.97 -20.49 13.60
N LEU A 402 -13.13 -20.57 14.24
CA LEU A 402 -13.74 -21.82 14.69
C LEU A 402 -14.95 -22.22 13.85
N ALA A 403 -15.04 -23.50 13.48
CA ALA A 403 -16.21 -24.04 12.79
C ALA A 403 -17.50 -24.00 13.62
N SER A 404 -17.36 -24.06 14.95
CA SER A 404 -18.43 -24.06 15.94
C SER A 404 -17.93 -23.40 17.22
N GLN A 405 -18.81 -22.90 18.09
CA GLN A 405 -18.40 -22.19 19.31
C GLN A 405 -18.78 -22.93 20.59
N PRO A 406 -17.97 -23.92 21.02
CA PRO A 406 -18.08 -24.51 22.34
C PRO A 406 -17.07 -23.93 23.35
N LEU A 407 -16.18 -23.02 22.94
CA LEU A 407 -15.11 -22.46 23.78
C LEU A 407 -15.50 -21.07 24.28
N GLU A 408 -15.39 -20.85 25.59
CA GLU A 408 -15.63 -19.56 26.23
C GLU A 408 -14.44 -18.60 26.05
N ALA A 409 -14.68 -17.29 26.06
CA ALA A 409 -13.62 -16.29 26.15
C ALA A 409 -12.82 -16.49 27.45
N GLU A 410 -11.54 -16.12 27.46
CA GLU A 410 -10.60 -16.32 28.58
C GLU A 410 -10.29 -17.79 28.92
N ALA A 411 -10.88 -18.74 28.18
CA ALA A 411 -10.53 -20.15 28.32
C ALA A 411 -9.05 -20.39 27.98
N VAL A 412 -8.40 -21.22 28.79
CA VAL A 412 -7.06 -21.75 28.49
C VAL A 412 -7.22 -23.02 27.67
N VAL A 413 -6.66 -22.99 26.47
CA VAL A 413 -6.66 -24.10 25.51
C VAL A 413 -5.23 -24.53 25.21
N VAL A 414 -5.08 -25.77 24.77
CA VAL A 414 -3.86 -26.29 24.16
C VAL A 414 -4.08 -26.25 22.66
N LEU A 415 -3.38 -25.34 22.00
CA LEU A 415 -3.28 -25.26 20.55
C LEU A 415 -2.26 -26.29 20.05
N VAL A 416 -2.66 -27.09 19.07
CA VAL A 416 -1.88 -28.18 18.48
C VAL A 416 -1.63 -27.84 17.01
N ALA A 417 -0.37 -27.60 16.66
CA ALA A 417 0.07 -27.33 15.29
C ALA A 417 1.12 -28.37 14.89
N GLY A 418 0.72 -29.31 14.02
CA GLY A 418 1.53 -30.50 13.73
C GLY A 418 1.84 -31.31 14.99
N ALA A 419 3.13 -31.53 15.28
CA ALA A 419 3.59 -32.26 16.48
C ALA A 419 3.72 -31.37 17.73
N ARG A 420 3.49 -30.05 17.61
CA ARG A 420 3.74 -29.09 18.69
C ARG A 420 2.46 -28.74 19.44
N ARG A 421 2.60 -28.41 20.72
CA ARG A 421 1.51 -28.08 21.64
C ARG A 421 1.81 -26.81 22.40
N TYR A 422 0.81 -25.92 22.51
CA TYR A 422 0.96 -24.58 23.05
C TYR A 422 -0.21 -24.25 23.96
N ALA A 423 0.05 -23.89 25.22
CA ALA A 423 -1.00 -23.37 26.10
C ALA A 423 -1.28 -21.92 25.72
N VAL A 424 -2.51 -21.64 25.30
CA VAL A 424 -2.96 -20.31 24.88
C VAL A 424 -4.19 -19.93 25.68
N ARG A 425 -4.26 -18.68 26.13
CA ARG A 425 -5.47 -18.08 26.69
C ARG A 425 -6.17 -17.30 25.59
N LEU A 426 -7.42 -17.66 25.34
CA LEU A 426 -8.29 -16.99 24.38
C LEU A 426 -8.70 -15.63 24.96
N ALA A 427 -8.73 -14.58 24.16
CA ALA A 427 -9.23 -13.28 24.59
C ALA A 427 -10.69 -13.07 24.15
N GLU A 428 -11.27 -11.95 24.57
CA GLU A 428 -12.62 -11.53 24.18
C GLU A 428 -12.85 -11.58 22.67
N TYR A 429 -14.09 -11.89 22.29
CA TYR A 429 -14.51 -12.01 20.89
C TYR A 429 -14.48 -10.65 20.20
N ARG A 430 -13.87 -10.60 19.01
CA ARG A 430 -14.14 -9.48 18.08
C ARG A 430 -15.50 -9.62 17.41
N ASN A 431 -15.92 -10.85 17.11
CA ASN A 431 -17.22 -11.13 16.53
C ASN A 431 -17.75 -12.51 16.96
N PRO A 432 -18.56 -12.58 18.04
CA PRO A 432 -19.07 -13.83 18.57
C PRO A 432 -20.12 -14.50 17.65
N ALA A 433 -20.58 -13.87 16.57
CA ALA A 433 -21.40 -14.56 15.57
C ALA A 433 -20.56 -15.39 14.59
N LEU A 434 -19.27 -15.05 14.45
CA LEU A 434 -18.36 -15.61 13.43
C LEU A 434 -17.30 -16.57 13.98
N GLY A 435 -17.27 -16.82 15.29
CA GLY A 435 -16.33 -17.76 15.91
C GLY A 435 -14.90 -17.28 15.89
N VAL A 436 -14.70 -15.96 15.92
CA VAL A 436 -13.38 -15.32 15.87
C VAL A 436 -12.90 -15.04 17.30
N LEU A 437 -11.74 -15.60 17.65
CA LEU A 437 -11.09 -15.44 18.95
C LEU A 437 -9.65 -14.93 18.80
N ASP A 438 -9.23 -14.01 19.66
CA ASP A 438 -7.86 -13.48 19.66
C ASP A 438 -6.94 -14.33 20.56
N CYS A 439 -5.70 -14.58 20.12
CA CYS A 439 -4.71 -15.41 20.85
C CYS A 439 -3.62 -14.59 21.57
N ARG A 440 -3.81 -14.25 22.85
CA ARG A 440 -2.90 -13.33 23.56
C ARG A 440 -1.52 -13.90 23.96
N CYS A 441 -1.24 -15.18 23.76
CA CYS A 441 0.00 -15.80 24.25
C CYS A 441 0.55 -16.94 23.38
N LEU A 442 0.52 -16.76 22.06
CA LEU A 442 1.24 -17.68 21.18
C LEU A 442 2.75 -17.42 21.26
N PRO A 443 3.60 -18.46 21.32
CA PRO A 443 5.03 -18.27 21.24
C PRO A 443 5.42 -17.75 19.85
N ALA A 444 6.45 -16.92 19.78
CA ALA A 444 6.91 -16.18 18.59
C ALA A 444 7.11 -17.02 17.31
N ARG A 445 7.30 -18.34 17.44
CA ARG A 445 7.43 -19.29 16.31
C ARG A 445 6.12 -19.69 15.63
N LEU A 446 4.98 -19.28 16.18
CA LEU A 446 3.63 -19.45 15.60
C LEU A 446 2.94 -18.09 15.38
N GLN A 447 3.64 -16.98 15.61
CA GLN A 447 3.13 -15.66 15.24
C GLN A 447 3.53 -15.33 13.80
N LYS A 448 4.68 -15.85 13.37
CA LYS A 448 5.09 -16.10 11.98
C LYS A 448 4.67 -17.52 11.58
#